data_AF-A0A951S5J5-F1
#
_entry.id   AF-A0A951S5J5-F1
#
_cell.length_a   1.000
_cell.length_b   1.000
_cell.length_c   1.000
_cell.angle_alpha   90.00
_cell.angle_beta   90.00
_cell.angle_gamma   90.00
#
_symmetry.space_group_name_H-M   'P 1'
#
loop_
_entity.id
_entity.type
_entity.pdbx_description
1 polymer ?
#
loop_
_entity_poly.entity_id
_entity_poly.type
_entity_poly.pdbx_seq_one_letter_code
_entity_poly.pdbx_strand_id
1 'polypeptide(L)'
;MDITNSIITASSTLLAVGITLYFTNRREKNKFLQDLKLKEYIELETFYVSLLSSIEMAIRYTERGENYKDLFQEKSINSAKANLIAPEVINQKLNDVSEAMFIWSSYYRQSLPSKIGDTGLGMISNKDIEFKEKADKEYPKLQKEIGLLVNLIKQELNRQKEGLKK
;
A
#
# COMPACT_ATOMS: atom_id res chain seq x y z
N MET A 1 10.80 57.05 40.79
CA MET A 1 10.83 56.01 39.74
C MET A 1 9.75 56.40 38.75
N ASP A 2 10.16 56.95 37.60
CA ASP A 2 9.28 57.75 36.74
C ASP A 2 8.19 56.92 36.05
N ILE A 3 6.98 57.48 36.01
CA ILE A 3 5.79 56.93 35.35
C ILE A 3 6.10 56.54 33.88
N THR A 4 6.97 57.29 33.22
CA THR A 4 7.49 57.04 31.87
C THR A 4 8.22 55.71 31.76
N ASN A 5 9.07 55.35 32.73
CA ASN A 5 9.81 54.08 32.72
C ASN A 5 8.87 52.89 32.96
N SER A 6 7.83 53.07 33.79
CA SER A 6 6.81 52.04 34.02
C SER A 6 5.95 51.79 32.77
N ILE A 7 5.58 52.85 32.04
CA ILE A 7 4.82 52.74 30.77
C ILE A 7 5.66 52.04 29.68
N ILE A 8 6.94 52.42 29.54
CA ILE A 8 7.85 51.79 28.57
C ILE A 8 8.06 50.31 28.89
N THR A 9 8.22 49.96 30.16
CA THR A 9 8.39 48.56 30.60
C THR A 9 7.13 47.74 30.32
N ALA A 10 5.94 48.27 30.65
CA ALA A 10 4.68 47.58 30.43
C ALA A 10 4.39 47.35 28.93
N SER A 11 4.61 48.36 28.09
CA SER A 11 4.42 48.26 26.64
C SER A 11 5.43 47.31 25.97
N SER A 12 6.69 47.32 26.41
CA SER A 12 7.71 46.38 25.95
C SER A 12 7.40 44.93 26.35
N THR A 13 6.87 44.73 27.56
CA THR A 13 6.46 43.40 28.06
C THR A 13 5.28 42.85 27.28
N LEU A 14 4.27 43.67 26.99
CA LEU A 14 3.13 43.27 26.16
C LEU A 14 3.54 42.92 24.73
N LEU A 15 4.46 43.68 24.14
CA LEU A 15 5.03 43.36 22.82
C LEU A 15 5.81 42.04 22.85
N ALA A 16 6.67 41.82 23.85
CA ALA A 16 7.42 40.58 24.00
C ALA A 16 6.49 39.36 24.16
N VAL A 17 5.42 39.48 24.95
CA VAL A 17 4.40 38.44 25.12
C VAL A 17 3.66 38.18 23.81
N GLY A 18 3.24 39.23 23.10
CA GLY A 18 2.56 39.10 21.81
C GLY A 18 3.42 38.42 20.74
N ILE A 19 4.70 38.80 20.66
CA ILE A 19 5.68 38.18 19.76
C ILE A 19 5.91 36.71 20.15
N THR A 20 6.06 36.43 21.45
CA THR A 20 6.25 35.07 21.95
C THR A 20 5.06 34.17 21.63
N LEU A 21 3.83 34.64 21.87
CA LEU A 21 2.60 33.91 21.53
C LEU A 21 2.49 33.66 20.02
N TYR A 22 2.83 34.65 19.19
CA TYR A 22 2.84 34.49 17.74
C TYR A 22 3.84 33.41 17.29
N PHE A 23 5.07 33.43 17.82
CA PHE A 23 6.07 32.40 17.50
C PHE A 23 5.68 31.02 18.02
N THR A 24 5.11 30.94 19.22
CA THR A 24 4.62 29.67 19.79
C THR A 24 3.48 29.10 18.96
N ASN A 25 2.45 29.88 18.63
CA ASN A 25 1.36 29.44 17.76
C ASN A 25 1.84 29.02 16.38
N ARG A 26 2.80 29.75 15.79
CA ARG A 26 3.40 29.39 14.50
C ARG A 26 4.17 28.08 14.58
N ARG A 27 4.93 27.88 15.66
CA ARG A 27 5.67 26.64 15.92
C ARG A 27 4.72 25.45 16.12
N GLU A 28 3.68 25.61 16.93
CA GLU A 28 2.68 24.57 17.18
C GLU A 28 1.94 24.18 15.90
N LYS A 29 1.52 25.17 15.10
CA LYS A 29 0.89 24.93 13.80
C LYS A 29 1.82 24.17 12.85
N ASN A 30 3.10 24.55 12.78
CA ASN A 30 4.08 23.85 11.95
C ASN A 30 4.32 22.42 12.43
N LYS A 31 4.41 22.21 13.75
CA LYS A 31 4.56 20.88 14.34
C LYS A 31 3.35 20.00 14.03
N PHE A 32 2.13 20.52 14.20
CA PHE A 32 0.89 19.83 13.86
C PHE A 32 0.84 19.42 12.38
N LEU A 33 1.24 20.31 11.47
CA LEU A 33 1.30 20.00 10.04
C LEU A 33 2.34 18.92 9.71
N GLN A 34 3.49 18.93 10.39
CA GLN A 34 4.50 17.88 10.23
C GLN A 34 4.00 16.53 10.76
N ASP A 35 3.37 16.53 11.94
CA ASP A 35 2.78 15.33 12.54
C ASP A 35 1.68 14.74 11.64
N LEU A 36 0.85 15.59 11.02
CA LEU A 36 -0.18 15.18 10.07
C LEU A 36 0.43 14.51 8.83
N LYS A 37 1.41 15.14 8.19
CA LYS A 37 2.08 14.58 7.00
C LYS A 37 2.79 13.26 7.31
N LEU A 38 3.41 13.16 8.49
CA LEU A 38 4.06 11.92 8.93
C LEU A 38 3.03 10.80 9.10
N LYS A 39 1.87 11.11 9.71
CA LYS A 39 0.77 10.15 9.85
C LYS A 39 0.26 9.68 8.49
N GLU A 40 0.01 10.59 7.55
CA GLU A 40 -0.41 10.25 6.18
C GLU A 40 0.61 9.35 5.47
N TYR A 41 1.90 9.63 5.62
CA TYR A 41 2.97 8.78 5.08
C TYR A 41 2.94 7.36 5.68
N ILE A 42 2.82 7.23 7.00
CA ILE A 42 2.77 5.92 7.68
C ILE A 42 1.53 5.12 7.23
N GLU A 43 0.38 5.79 7.12
CA GLU A 43 -0.86 5.15 6.64
C GLU A 43 -0.71 4.66 5.20
N LEU A 44 -0.07 5.45 4.33
CA LEU A 44 0.20 5.08 2.94
C LEU A 44 1.18 3.90 2.85
N GLU A 45 2.26 3.91 3.63
CA GLU A 45 3.21 2.81 3.72
C GLU A 45 2.53 1.53 4.19
N THR A 46 1.73 1.60 5.25
CA THR A 46 0.97 0.47 5.79
C THR A 46 -0.01 -0.09 4.76
N PHE A 47 -0.69 0.79 4.02
CA PHE A 47 -1.58 0.40 2.94
C PHE A 47 -0.84 -0.38 1.84
N TYR A 48 0.31 0.11 1.37
CA TYR A 48 1.07 -0.59 0.33
C TYR A 48 1.64 -1.92 0.81
N VAL A 49 2.06 -2.03 2.07
CA VAL A 49 2.46 -3.31 2.66
C VAL A 49 1.29 -4.31 2.66
N SER A 50 0.09 -3.86 3.08
CA SER A 50 -1.11 -4.71 3.07
C SER A 50 -1.48 -5.17 1.66
N LEU A 51 -1.41 -4.27 0.68
CA LEU A 51 -1.68 -4.55 -0.73
C LEU A 51 -0.75 -5.64 -1.30
N LEU A 52 0.57 -5.50 -1.07
CA LEU A 52 1.55 -6.49 -1.52
C LEU A 52 1.37 -7.83 -0.81
N SER A 53 1.08 -7.81 0.49
CA SER A 53 0.76 -9.01 1.27
C SER A 53 -0.46 -9.75 0.69
N SER A 54 -1.53 -9.04 0.35
CA SER A 54 -2.71 -9.65 -0.27
C SER A 54 -2.41 -10.30 -1.63
N ILE A 55 -1.50 -9.72 -2.43
CA ILE A 55 -1.05 -10.33 -3.70
C ILE A 55 -0.29 -11.64 -3.42
N GLU A 56 0.65 -11.63 -2.47
CA GLU A 56 1.39 -12.83 -2.09
C GLU A 56 0.48 -13.92 -1.51
N MET A 57 -0.48 -13.53 -0.68
CA MET A 57 -1.50 -14.46 -0.16
C MET A 57 -2.31 -15.06 -1.32
N ALA A 58 -2.78 -14.25 -2.26
CA ALA A 58 -3.53 -14.77 -3.41
C ALA A 58 -2.72 -15.83 -4.20
N ILE A 59 -1.42 -15.60 -4.39
CA ILE A 59 -0.53 -16.59 -5.02
C ILE A 59 -0.48 -17.88 -4.20
N ARG A 60 -0.21 -17.79 -2.89
CA ARG A 60 -0.12 -18.98 -2.01
C ARG A 60 -1.43 -19.78 -1.94
N TYR A 61 -2.57 -19.09 -1.87
CA TYR A 61 -3.89 -19.75 -1.88
C TYR A 61 -4.14 -20.46 -3.21
N THR A 62 -3.71 -19.86 -4.32
CA THR A 62 -3.78 -20.49 -5.64
C THR A 62 -2.92 -21.75 -5.69
N GLU A 63 -1.69 -21.68 -5.20
CA GLU A 63 -0.74 -22.81 -5.19
C GLU A 63 -1.23 -23.99 -4.36
N ARG A 64 -1.89 -23.71 -3.23
CA ARG A 64 -2.46 -24.72 -2.33
C ARG A 64 -3.82 -25.27 -2.78
N GLY A 65 -4.45 -24.66 -3.79
CA GLY A 65 -5.79 -25.03 -4.22
C GLY A 65 -6.88 -24.73 -3.17
N GLU A 66 -6.63 -23.78 -2.27
CA GLU A 66 -7.57 -23.39 -1.21
C GLU A 66 -8.68 -22.46 -1.75
N ASN A 67 -9.77 -22.33 -0.99
CA ASN A 67 -10.89 -21.46 -1.35
C ASN A 67 -10.59 -20.00 -0.95
N TYR A 68 -10.89 -19.04 -1.82
CA TYR A 68 -10.60 -17.62 -1.63
C TYR A 68 -11.60 -16.88 -0.71
N LYS A 69 -12.41 -17.59 0.08
CA LYS A 69 -13.47 -16.96 0.89
C LYS A 69 -12.93 -15.86 1.80
N ASP A 70 -11.76 -16.09 2.41
CA ASP A 70 -11.15 -15.12 3.33
C ASP A 70 -10.46 -13.96 2.57
N LEU A 71 -10.04 -14.19 1.32
CA LEU A 71 -9.41 -13.18 0.46
C LEU A 71 -10.41 -12.20 -0.16
N PHE A 72 -11.70 -12.55 -0.25
CA PHE A 72 -12.71 -11.75 -0.95
C PHE A 72 -13.00 -10.42 -0.24
N GLN A 73 -13.07 -10.42 1.10
CA GLN A 73 -13.31 -9.20 1.87
C GLN A 73 -12.10 -8.25 1.85
N GLU A 74 -10.89 -8.78 2.00
CA GLU A 74 -9.67 -7.96 1.96
C GLU A 74 -9.44 -7.32 0.59
N LYS A 75 -9.72 -8.06 -0.50
CA LYS A 75 -9.55 -7.57 -1.87
C LYS A 75 -10.47 -6.39 -2.19
N SER A 76 -11.71 -6.39 -1.68
CA SER A 76 -12.67 -5.30 -1.88
C SER A 76 -12.21 -4.01 -1.19
N ILE A 77 -11.74 -4.12 0.06
CA ILE A 77 -11.23 -2.98 0.83
C ILE A 77 -9.95 -2.41 0.19
N ASN A 78 -9.03 -3.28 -0.23
CA ASN A 78 -7.76 -2.85 -0.82
C ASN A 78 -7.96 -2.19 -2.19
N SER A 79 -8.89 -2.70 -3.00
CA SER A 79 -9.25 -2.08 -4.29
C SER A 79 -9.90 -0.70 -4.11
N ALA A 80 -10.85 -0.57 -3.17
CA ALA A 80 -11.49 0.71 -2.89
C ALA A 80 -10.49 1.76 -2.38
N LYS A 81 -9.56 1.37 -1.49
CA LYS A 81 -8.51 2.26 -0.98
C LYS A 81 -7.49 2.64 -2.06
N ALA A 82 -7.12 1.71 -2.94
CA ALA A 82 -6.21 1.99 -4.06
C ALA A 82 -6.78 3.09 -4.97
N ASN A 83 -8.06 2.98 -5.36
CA ASN A 83 -8.73 3.96 -6.21
C ASN A 83 -8.86 5.36 -5.57
N LEU A 84 -8.79 5.46 -4.24
CA LEU A 84 -8.95 6.74 -3.53
C LEU A 84 -7.62 7.42 -3.18
N ILE A 85 -6.57 6.63 -2.91
CA ILE A 85 -5.35 7.13 -2.26
C ILE A 85 -4.13 6.96 -3.17
N ALA A 86 -4.09 5.94 -4.03
CA ALA A 86 -2.92 5.68 -4.84
C ALA A 86 -2.88 6.58 -6.09
N PRO A 87 -1.68 7.02 -6.51
CA PRO A 87 -1.49 7.64 -7.81
C PRO A 87 -2.03 6.77 -8.95
N GLU A 88 -2.57 7.40 -9.99
CA GLU A 88 -3.13 6.73 -11.17
C GLU A 88 -2.17 5.68 -11.78
N VAL A 89 -0.87 5.99 -11.82
CA VAL A 89 0.17 5.08 -12.33
C VAL A 89 0.25 3.78 -11.51
N ILE A 90 0.07 3.85 -10.19
CA ILE A 90 0.07 2.67 -9.31
C ILE A 90 -1.24 1.89 -9.48
N ASN A 91 -2.38 2.57 -9.66
CA ASN A 91 -3.66 1.91 -9.91
C ASN A 91 -3.70 1.18 -11.25
N GLN A 92 -3.19 1.80 -12.31
CA GLN A 92 -3.04 1.12 -13.60
C GLN A 92 -2.16 -0.11 -13.46
N LYS A 93 -1.03 0.01 -12.76
CA LYS A 93 -0.14 -1.13 -12.57
C LYS A 93 -0.76 -2.25 -11.72
N LEU A 94 -1.61 -1.90 -10.76
CA LEU A 94 -2.39 -2.86 -9.99
C LEU A 94 -3.39 -3.64 -10.85
N ASN A 95 -3.97 -3.00 -11.86
CA ASN A 95 -4.83 -3.68 -12.82
C ASN A 95 -4.03 -4.67 -13.68
N ASP A 96 -2.85 -4.28 -14.18
CA ASP A 96 -1.96 -5.17 -14.92
C ASP A 96 -1.59 -6.43 -14.10
N VAL A 97 -1.21 -6.22 -12.83
CA VAL A 97 -0.91 -7.32 -11.90
C VAL A 97 -2.13 -8.21 -11.69
N SER A 98 -3.32 -7.61 -11.54
CA SER A 98 -4.56 -8.36 -11.36
C SER A 98 -4.92 -9.22 -12.57
N GLU A 99 -4.72 -8.69 -13.79
CA GLU A 99 -4.92 -9.41 -15.04
C GLU A 99 -3.93 -10.58 -15.17
N ALA A 100 -2.63 -10.30 -14.99
CA ALA A 100 -1.60 -11.34 -15.03
C ALA A 100 -1.85 -12.45 -14.00
N MET A 101 -2.28 -12.07 -12.79
CA MET A 101 -2.62 -13.01 -11.72
C MET A 101 -3.85 -13.84 -12.06
N PHE A 102 -4.87 -13.24 -12.70
CA PHE A 102 -6.06 -13.97 -13.16
C PHE A 102 -5.70 -15.02 -14.22
N ILE A 103 -4.89 -14.65 -15.22
CA ILE A 103 -4.46 -15.56 -16.29
C ILE A 103 -3.66 -16.73 -15.70
N TRP A 104 -2.63 -16.42 -14.91
CA TRP A 104 -1.79 -17.43 -14.27
C TRP A 104 -2.60 -18.36 -13.36
N SER A 105 -3.42 -17.81 -12.46
CA SER A 105 -4.20 -18.61 -11.51
C SER A 105 -5.25 -19.48 -12.18
N SER A 106 -5.80 -19.04 -13.32
CA SER A 106 -6.74 -19.82 -14.12
C SER A 106 -6.08 -21.06 -14.72
N TYR A 107 -4.89 -20.91 -15.33
CA TYR A 107 -4.13 -22.05 -15.83
C TYR A 107 -3.63 -22.96 -14.71
N TYR A 108 -3.11 -22.38 -13.63
CA TYR A 108 -2.61 -23.15 -12.50
C TYR A 108 -3.71 -23.99 -11.87
N ARG A 109 -4.91 -23.44 -11.65
CA ARG A 109 -6.05 -24.20 -11.12
C ARG A 109 -6.51 -25.33 -12.03
N GLN A 110 -6.49 -25.12 -13.35
CA GLN A 110 -6.81 -26.18 -14.31
C GLN A 110 -5.73 -27.27 -14.37
N SER A 111 -4.51 -26.97 -13.93
CA SER A 111 -3.43 -27.95 -13.80
C SER A 111 -3.49 -28.77 -12.50
N LEU A 112 -4.33 -28.37 -11.54
CA LEU A 112 -4.43 -29.10 -10.28
C LEU A 112 -5.08 -30.47 -10.52
N PRO A 113 -4.54 -31.56 -9.94
CA PRO A 113 -5.08 -32.89 -10.11
C PRO A 113 -6.54 -32.96 -9.65
N SER A 114 -7.38 -33.62 -10.44
CA SER A 114 -8.76 -33.89 -10.03
C SER A 114 -8.75 -34.89 -8.86
N LYS A 115 -9.36 -34.52 -7.73
CA LYS A 115 -9.48 -35.43 -6.57
C LYS A 115 -10.36 -36.64 -6.94
N ILE A 116 -9.87 -37.84 -6.66
CA ILE A 116 -10.61 -39.09 -6.82
C ILE A 116 -11.35 -39.39 -5.49
N GLY A 117 -12.61 -38.97 -5.39
CA GLY A 117 -13.43 -39.16 -4.18
C GLY A 117 -12.82 -38.52 -2.93
N ASP A 118 -13.09 -39.10 -1.74
CA ASP A 118 -12.55 -38.65 -0.43
C ASP A 118 -11.19 -39.29 -0.06
N THR A 119 -10.55 -40.00 -1.00
CA THR A 119 -9.33 -40.77 -0.71
C THR A 119 -8.07 -39.91 -0.58
N GLY A 120 -8.14 -38.62 -0.92
CA GLY A 120 -6.97 -37.73 -0.98
C GLY A 120 -6.03 -37.99 -2.16
N LEU A 121 -6.32 -38.97 -3.02
CA LEU A 121 -5.54 -39.26 -4.22
C LEU A 121 -6.04 -38.42 -5.41
N GLY A 122 -5.11 -37.86 -6.19
CA GLY A 122 -5.39 -37.07 -7.38
C GLY A 122 -4.99 -37.80 -8.66
N MET A 123 -5.84 -37.77 -9.68
CA MET A 123 -5.48 -38.27 -11.02
C MET A 123 -4.87 -37.12 -11.83
N ILE A 124 -3.67 -37.32 -12.37
CA ILE A 124 -3.04 -36.38 -13.31
C ILE A 124 -3.38 -36.84 -14.72
N SER A 125 -4.01 -35.95 -15.49
CA SER A 125 -4.29 -36.15 -16.92
C SER A 125 -3.24 -35.45 -17.79
N ASN A 126 -3.11 -35.85 -19.06
CA ASN A 126 -2.28 -35.13 -20.03
C ASN A 126 -2.73 -33.66 -20.23
N LYS A 127 -4.01 -33.35 -19.97
CA LYS A 127 -4.50 -31.96 -20.03
C LYS A 127 -3.98 -31.13 -18.85
N ASP A 128 -3.85 -31.73 -17.68
CA ASP A 128 -3.36 -31.06 -16.48
C ASP A 128 -1.91 -30.60 -16.70
N ILE A 129 -1.11 -31.44 -17.37
CA ILE A 129 0.28 -31.13 -17.77
C ILE A 129 0.33 -29.94 -18.75
N GLU A 130 -0.55 -29.90 -19.76
CA GLU A 130 -0.62 -28.79 -20.71
C GLU A 130 -0.94 -27.45 -20.02
N PHE A 131 -1.89 -27.45 -19.08
CA PHE A 131 -2.22 -26.27 -18.30
C PHE A 131 -1.10 -25.88 -17.32
N LYS A 132 -0.38 -26.87 -16.78
CA LYS A 132 0.79 -26.62 -15.93
C LYS A 132 1.88 -25.88 -16.69
N GLU A 133 2.22 -26.34 -17.90
CA GLU A 133 3.21 -25.69 -18.76
C GLU A 133 2.79 -24.26 -19.13
N LYS A 134 1.50 -24.01 -19.39
CA LYS A 134 0.97 -22.66 -19.62
C LYS A 134 1.11 -21.79 -18.37
N ALA A 135 0.75 -22.29 -17.20
CA ALA A 135 0.92 -21.56 -15.94
C ALA A 135 2.39 -21.23 -15.67
N ASP A 136 3.31 -22.17 -15.91
CA ASP A 136 4.74 -21.98 -15.70
C ASP A 136 5.35 -20.95 -16.68
N LYS A 137 4.75 -20.77 -17.87
CA LYS A 137 5.11 -19.69 -18.81
C LYS A 137 4.57 -18.32 -18.40
N GLU A 138 3.40 -18.26 -17.76
CA GLU A 138 2.79 -17.01 -17.32
C GLU A 138 3.33 -16.51 -15.98
N TYR A 139 3.81 -17.42 -15.10
CA TYR A 139 4.32 -17.05 -13.78
C TYR A 139 5.47 -16.02 -13.80
N PRO A 140 6.48 -16.12 -14.70
CA PRO A 140 7.51 -15.08 -14.82
C PRO A 140 6.96 -13.72 -15.21
N LYS A 141 5.89 -13.66 -16.01
CA LYS A 141 5.24 -12.39 -16.37
C LYS A 141 4.56 -11.78 -15.15
N LEU A 142 3.81 -12.58 -14.38
CA LEU A 142 3.22 -12.13 -13.12
C LEU A 142 4.29 -11.57 -12.16
N GLN A 143 5.40 -12.27 -11.98
CA GLN A 143 6.50 -11.81 -11.13
C GLN A 143 7.12 -10.49 -11.61
N LYS A 144 7.28 -10.33 -12.93
CA LYS A 144 7.75 -9.08 -13.52
C LYS A 144 6.79 -7.91 -13.23
N GLU A 145 5.49 -8.13 -13.41
CA GLU A 145 4.45 -7.12 -13.16
C GLU A 145 4.42 -6.69 -11.69
N ILE A 146 4.53 -7.65 -10.75
CA ILE A 146 4.64 -7.39 -9.32
C ILE A 146 5.91 -6.59 -9.01
N GLY A 147 7.06 -6.97 -9.59
CA GLY A 147 8.32 -6.25 -9.38
C GLY A 147 8.26 -4.79 -9.86
N LEU A 148 7.59 -4.53 -10.98
CA LEU A 148 7.36 -3.16 -11.48
C LEU A 148 6.45 -2.36 -10.53
N LEU A 149 5.37 -2.96 -10.03
CA LEU A 149 4.49 -2.34 -9.03
C LEU A 149 5.26 -1.96 -7.76
N VAL A 150 6.08 -2.89 -7.24
CA VAL A 150 6.92 -2.64 -6.06
C VAL A 150 7.87 -1.45 -6.28
N ASN A 151 8.45 -1.34 -7.47
CA ASN A 151 9.34 -0.22 -7.80
C ASN A 151 8.58 1.13 -7.84
N LEU A 152 7.37 1.16 -8.41
CA LEU A 152 6.54 2.37 -8.42
C LEU A 152 6.14 2.79 -6.99
N ILE A 153 5.75 1.83 -6.15
CA ILE A 153 5.44 2.07 -4.74
C ILE A 153 6.65 2.65 -4.01
N LYS A 154 7.86 2.08 -4.20
CA LYS A 154 9.09 2.60 -3.60
C LYS A 154 9.39 4.04 -4.04
N GLN A 155 9.21 4.34 -5.32
CA GLN A 155 9.40 5.68 -5.87
C GLN A 155 8.43 6.68 -5.23
N GLU A 156 7.15 6.31 -5.10
CA GLU A 156 6.15 7.17 -4.48
C GLU A 156 6.44 7.41 -3.00
N LEU A 157 6.74 6.35 -2.24
CA LEU A 157 7.10 6.48 -0.82
C LEU A 157 8.36 7.35 -0.62
N ASN A 158 9.38 7.18 -1.45
CA ASN A 158 10.57 8.03 -1.39
C ASN A 158 10.25 9.50 -1.70
N ARG A 159 9.42 9.77 -2.72
CA ARG A 159 8.95 11.12 -3.06
C ARG A 159 8.23 11.77 -1.88
N GLN A 160 7.32 11.05 -1.24
CA GLN A 160 6.60 11.54 -0.06
C GLN A 160 7.54 11.78 1.12
N LYS A 161 8.48 10.86 1.36
CA LYS A 161 9.50 10.98 2.42
C LYS A 161 10.42 12.18 2.23
N GLU A 162 10.80 12.52 1.01
CA GLU A 162 11.55 13.74 0.70
C GLU A 162 10.73 15.00 0.99
N GLY A 163 9.42 14.96 0.73
CA GLY A 163 8.47 16.02 1.09
C GLY A 163 8.31 16.23 2.60
N LEU A 164 8.62 15.23 3.43
CA LEU A 164 8.65 15.34 4.90
C LEU A 164 9.92 16.02 5.44
N LYS A 165 11.03 15.95 4.69
CA LYS A 165 12.32 16.53 5.11
C LYS A 165 12.43 18.04 4.82
N LYS A 166 11.54 18.58 3.98
CA LYS A 166 11.44 20.01 3.63
C LYS A 166 10.47 20.72 4.55
#